data_AF-A0A3B8Y164-F1
#
_entry.id   AF-A0A3B8Y164-F1
#
_cell.length_a   1.000
_cell.length_b   1.000
_cell.length_c   1.000
_cell.angle_alpha   90.00
_cell.angle_beta   90.00
_cell.angle_gamma   90.00
#
_symmetry.space_group_name_H-M   'P 1'
#
loop_
_entity.id
_entity.type
_entity.pdbx_description
1 polymer ?
#
loop_
_entity_poly.entity_id
_entity_poly.type
_entity_poly.pdbx_seq_one_letter_code
_entity_poly.pdbx_strand_id
1 'polypeptide(L)'
;MSVTDYTIKHFIVHSLNFNPSSSFAISQKIPSSFSFPDLFKPLRNWLDNQEIRNEALAHRLCRLIPSQCPFARDINLFGRVILSIPPLCKLNPLYEELMNLRFRALCYLAEEIGEDISQYC
;
A
#
# COMPACT_ATOMS: atom_id res chain seq x y z
N MET A 1 -24.26 19.89 -15.95
CA MET A 1 -24.99 18.61 -15.79
C MET A 1 -24.20 17.78 -14.80
N SER A 2 -24.81 17.55 -13.63
CA SER A 2 -24.18 17.15 -12.38
C SER A 2 -24.14 15.62 -12.23
N VAL A 3 -23.08 15.12 -11.59
CA VAL A 3 -22.66 13.70 -11.43
C VAL A 3 -23.60 12.89 -10.51
N THR A 4 -24.84 13.32 -10.31
CA THR A 4 -25.79 12.76 -9.33
C THR A 4 -26.56 11.54 -9.83
N ASP A 5 -26.53 11.25 -11.13
CA ASP A 5 -27.52 10.36 -11.75
C ASP A 5 -27.11 8.88 -11.84
N TYR A 6 -25.90 8.50 -11.41
CA TYR A 6 -25.42 7.12 -11.55
C TYR A 6 -25.59 6.24 -10.30
N THR A 7 -25.91 6.82 -9.14
CA THR A 7 -25.83 6.09 -7.85
C THR A 7 -27.16 5.58 -7.31
N ILE A 8 -28.29 5.80 -7.99
CA ILE A 8 -29.61 5.46 -7.45
C ILE A 8 -30.34 4.49 -8.39
N LYS A 9 -29.84 3.26 -8.47
CA LYS A 9 -30.63 2.13 -8.99
C LYS A 9 -30.57 0.85 -8.18
N HIS A 10 -30.05 0.89 -6.94
CA HIS A 10 -30.11 -0.29 -6.08
C HIS A 10 -30.26 -0.01 -4.58
N PHE A 11 -30.88 1.12 -4.22
CA PHE A 11 -31.07 1.51 -2.81
C PHE A 11 -32.54 1.77 -2.48
N ILE A 12 -33.39 0.75 -2.66
CA ILE A 12 -34.72 0.72 -2.04
C ILE A 12 -34.98 -0.70 -1.56
N VAL A 13 -34.65 -1.02 -0.31
CA VAL A 13 -35.51 -1.83 0.57
C VAL A 13 -35.27 -1.40 2.03
N HIS A 14 -36.32 -0.83 2.60
CA HIS A 14 -36.62 -0.63 4.03
C HIS A 14 -35.79 0.33 4.89
N SER A 15 -36.39 1.52 5.03
CA SER A 15 -36.49 2.27 6.27
C SER A 15 -37.07 1.42 7.42
N LEU A 16 -36.25 1.16 8.44
CA LEU A 16 -36.72 0.98 9.82
C LEU A 16 -35.94 1.94 10.71
N ASN A 17 -36.70 2.74 11.45
CA ASN A 17 -36.25 3.79 12.36
C ASN A 17 -35.24 3.25 13.40
N PHE A 18 -34.06 3.88 13.50
CA PHE A 18 -33.14 3.67 14.62
C PHE A 18 -32.43 4.97 14.98
N ASN A 19 -32.49 5.34 16.27
CA ASN A 19 -31.93 6.57 16.84
C ASN A 19 -30.40 6.63 16.68
N PRO A 20 -29.79 7.82 16.44
CA PRO A 20 -28.37 7.95 16.20
C PRO A 20 -27.62 8.07 17.53
N SER A 21 -27.23 6.93 18.09
CA SER A 21 -26.23 6.86 19.17
C SER A 21 -25.67 5.45 19.21
N SER A 22 -24.34 5.33 19.19
CA SER A 22 -23.54 4.08 19.23
C SER A 22 -23.28 3.35 17.90
N SER A 23 -22.03 3.49 17.43
CA SER A 23 -21.15 2.46 16.84
C SER A 23 -21.80 1.19 16.26
N PHE A 24 -21.92 1.09 14.94
CA PHE A 24 -22.03 -0.18 14.22
C PHE A 24 -21.42 -0.10 12.82
N ALA A 25 -20.32 -0.82 12.60
CA ALA A 25 -20.03 -1.39 11.29
C ALA A 25 -20.12 -2.92 11.43
N ILE A 26 -21.16 -3.45 10.80
CA ILE A 26 -21.47 -4.86 10.64
C ILE A 26 -20.32 -5.54 9.90
N SER A 27 -19.59 -6.44 10.56
CA SER A 27 -18.67 -7.37 9.90
C SER A 27 -19.41 -8.67 9.63
N GLN A 28 -19.85 -8.85 8.38
CA GLN A 28 -20.35 -10.13 7.89
C GLN A 28 -19.19 -11.14 7.89
N LYS A 29 -19.19 -12.09 8.84
CA LYS A 29 -18.33 -13.27 8.80
C LYS A 29 -18.76 -14.18 7.65
N ILE A 30 -18.18 -13.96 6.47
CA ILE A 30 -18.08 -14.99 5.44
C ILE A 30 -17.08 -16.02 6.01
N PRO A 31 -17.45 -17.32 6.18
CA PRO A 31 -16.46 -18.33 6.57
C PRO A 31 -15.47 -18.45 5.42
N SER A 32 -14.32 -17.80 5.59
CA SER A 32 -13.22 -17.84 4.64
C SER A 32 -12.80 -19.29 4.45
N SER A 33 -12.94 -19.76 3.22
CA SER A 33 -12.23 -20.89 2.61
C SER A 33 -10.88 -21.16 3.27
N PHE A 34 -10.58 -22.43 3.54
CA PHE A 34 -9.26 -22.95 3.96
C PHE A 34 -8.13 -21.93 3.81
N SER A 35 -7.84 -21.22 4.90
CA SER A 35 -6.70 -20.30 4.95
C SER A 35 -5.46 -21.16 4.95
N PHE A 36 -4.68 -21.09 3.87
CA PHE A 36 -3.30 -21.56 3.94
C PHE A 36 -2.60 -20.79 5.06
N PRO A 37 -1.77 -21.46 5.88
CA PRO A 37 -0.97 -20.76 6.86
C PRO A 37 -0.06 -19.77 6.12
N ASP A 38 -0.17 -18.48 6.46
CA ASP A 38 0.71 -17.44 5.91
C ASP A 38 2.12 -17.65 6.44
N LEU A 39 2.93 -18.35 5.64
CA LEU A 39 4.30 -18.74 5.96
C LEU A 39 5.21 -17.52 6.16
N PHE A 40 4.85 -16.37 5.59
CA PHE A 40 5.61 -15.12 5.69
C PHE A 40 5.17 -14.23 6.85
N LYS A 41 4.08 -14.57 7.55
CA LYS A 41 3.56 -13.80 8.68
C LYS A 41 4.60 -13.38 9.73
N PRO A 42 5.51 -14.26 10.22
CA PRO A 42 6.52 -13.83 11.19
C PRO A 42 7.49 -12.80 10.58
N LEU A 43 7.83 -12.94 9.31
CA LEU A 43 8.73 -12.02 8.61
C LEU A 43 8.07 -10.67 8.32
N ARG A 44 6.79 -10.67 7.94
CA ARG A 44 5.98 -9.45 7.80
C ARG A 44 5.95 -8.67 9.11
N ASN A 45 5.61 -9.35 10.20
CA ASN A 45 5.59 -8.75 11.53
C ASN A 45 6.97 -8.21 11.92
N TRP A 46 8.05 -8.93 11.60
CA TRP A 46 9.41 -8.46 11.88
C TRP A 46 9.74 -7.18 11.09
N LEU A 47 9.40 -7.12 9.80
CA LEU A 47 9.57 -5.92 8.96
C LEU A 47 8.73 -4.74 9.48
N ASP A 48 7.48 -4.99 9.87
CA ASP A 48 6.58 -3.95 10.35
C ASP A 48 7.00 -3.36 11.70
N ASN A 49 7.54 -4.20 12.60
CA ASN A 49 8.00 -3.76 13.93
C ASN A 49 9.42 -3.18 13.91
N GLN A 50 10.10 -3.15 12.76
CA GLN A 50 11.44 -2.60 12.66
C GLN A 50 11.38 -1.07 12.76
N GLU A 51 11.82 -0.55 13.90
CA GLU A 51 12.01 0.89 14.13
C GLU A 51 13.33 1.36 13.54
N ILE A 52 13.30 2.55 12.93
CA ILE A 52 14.47 3.17 12.31
C ILE A 52 14.98 4.24 13.26
N ARG A 53 16.15 4.00 13.84
CA ARG A 53 16.80 4.92 14.80
C ARG A 53 18.23 5.29 14.38
N ASN A 54 18.61 4.95 13.16
CA ASN A 54 19.96 5.09 12.65
C ASN A 54 19.90 5.67 11.23
N GLU A 55 20.54 6.82 11.06
CA GLU A 55 20.64 7.57 9.81
C GLU A 55 21.25 6.73 8.67
N ALA A 56 22.37 6.05 8.93
CA ALA A 56 23.02 5.20 7.93
C ALA A 56 22.12 4.04 7.49
N LEU A 57 21.31 3.49 8.41
CA LEU A 57 20.31 2.47 8.09
C LEU A 57 19.20 3.09 7.21
N ALA A 58 18.67 4.25 7.61
CA ALA A 58 17.62 4.95 6.87
C ALA A 58 18.04 5.23 5.43
N HIS A 59 19.24 5.78 5.21
CA HIS A 59 19.76 6.01 3.87
C HIS A 59 19.99 4.72 3.07
N ARG A 60 20.35 3.61 3.71
CA ARG A 60 20.47 2.31 3.04
C ARG A 60 19.10 1.82 2.59
N LEU A 61 18.08 1.91 3.43
CA LEU A 61 16.72 1.52 3.06
C LEU A 61 16.20 2.37 1.89
N CYS A 62 16.40 3.68 1.95
CA CYS A 62 16.00 4.61 0.89
C CYS A 62 16.75 4.37 -0.43
N ARG A 63 17.92 3.72 -0.41
CA ARG A 63 18.65 3.34 -1.63
C ARG A 63 18.33 1.93 -2.12
N LEU A 64 18.07 1.00 -1.20
CA LEU A 64 17.83 -0.41 -1.52
C LEU A 64 16.39 -0.66 -2.01
N ILE A 65 15.40 0.00 -1.41
CA ILE A 65 13.99 -0.19 -1.75
C ILE A 65 13.61 0.91 -2.73
N PRO A 66 13.27 0.63 -4.00
CA PRO A 66 12.98 1.68 -4.99
C PRO A 66 11.68 2.44 -4.67
N SER A 67 11.62 3.74 -5.01
CA SER A 67 10.38 4.55 -4.93
C SER A 67 9.37 4.15 -6.00
N GLN A 68 9.86 3.62 -7.12
CA GLN A 68 9.07 3.20 -8.26
C GLN A 68 8.95 1.68 -8.31
N CYS A 69 7.87 1.20 -8.93
CA CYS A 69 7.66 -0.21 -9.12
C CYS A 69 8.68 -0.77 -10.14
N PRO A 70 9.54 -1.72 -9.76
CA PRO A 70 10.58 -2.23 -10.66
C PRO A 70 10.02 -3.06 -11.82
N PHE A 71 8.77 -3.51 -11.71
CA PHE A 71 8.12 -4.33 -12.72
C PHE A 71 7.47 -3.51 -13.82
N ALA A 72 7.05 -2.27 -13.53
CA ALA A 72 6.45 -1.40 -14.52
C ALA A 72 7.52 -0.86 -15.47
N ARG A 73 7.47 -1.23 -16.74
CA ARG A 73 8.43 -0.76 -17.74
C ARG A 73 7.90 -0.95 -19.15
N ASP A 74 8.32 -0.05 -20.02
CA ASP A 74 8.02 -0.11 -21.45
C ASP A 74 9.20 -0.73 -22.21
N ILE A 75 8.88 -1.62 -23.14
CA ILE A 75 9.84 -2.26 -24.04
C ILE A 75 9.72 -1.57 -25.39
N ASN A 76 10.76 -0.79 -25.73
CA ASN A 76 10.81 0.01 -26.94
C ASN A 76 11.70 -0.65 -28.01
N LEU A 77 11.23 -0.67 -29.25
CA LEU A 77 12.03 -1.04 -30.43
C LEU A 77 11.81 0.01 -31.52
N PHE A 78 12.91 0.47 -32.14
CA PHE A 78 12.86 1.53 -33.17
C PHE A 78 12.09 2.79 -32.72
N GLY A 79 12.18 3.15 -31.44
CA GLY A 79 11.50 4.33 -30.89
C GLY A 79 9.99 4.18 -30.67
N ARG A 80 9.44 2.97 -30.78
CA ARG A 80 8.02 2.67 -30.51
C ARG A 80 7.89 1.65 -29.38
N VAL A 81 6.94 1.88 -28.47
CA VAL A 81 6.59 0.92 -27.42
C VAL A 81 5.91 -0.28 -28.05
N ILE A 82 6.52 -1.47 -27.93
CA ILE A 82 5.92 -2.73 -28.38
C ILE A 82 5.07 -3.34 -27.27
N LEU A 83 5.56 -3.28 -26.03
CA LEU A 83 4.93 -3.90 -24.88
C LEU A 83 5.16 -3.05 -23.64
N SER A 84 4.09 -2.84 -22.86
CA SER A 84 4.16 -2.19 -21.56
C SER A 84 3.86 -3.23 -20.49
N ILE A 85 4.80 -3.45 -19.57
CA ILE A 85 4.59 -4.31 -18.41
C ILE A 85 3.86 -3.47 -17.36
N PRO A 86 2.66 -3.86 -16.92
CA PRO A 86 1.91 -3.10 -15.92
C PRO A 86 2.60 -3.13 -14.55
N PRO A 87 2.20 -2.25 -13.61
CA PRO A 87 2.67 -2.29 -12.22
C PRO A 87 2.19 -3.58 -11.53
N LEU A 88 3.07 -4.57 -11.47
CA LEU A 88 2.83 -5.87 -10.83
C LEU A 88 3.41 -5.94 -9.40
N CYS A 89 3.52 -4.80 -8.73
CA CYS A 89 4.27 -4.63 -7.49
C CYS A 89 3.71 -5.49 -6.33
N LYS A 90 2.42 -5.85 -6.38
CA LYS A 90 1.75 -6.72 -5.41
C LYS A 90 1.98 -8.23 -5.61
N LEU A 91 2.74 -8.65 -6.63
CA LEU A 91 3.15 -10.05 -6.76
C LEU A 91 4.13 -10.47 -5.65
N ASN A 92 4.95 -9.54 -5.15
CA ASN A 92 5.82 -9.82 -4.02
C ASN A 92 4.97 -9.86 -2.75
N PRO A 93 4.95 -11.00 -2.01
CA PRO A 93 4.17 -11.10 -0.78
C PRO A 93 4.55 -10.03 0.23
N LEU A 94 5.81 -9.59 0.31
CA LEU A 94 6.31 -8.61 1.30
C LEU A 94 6.33 -7.16 0.79
N TYR A 95 5.64 -6.86 -0.31
CA TYR A 95 5.73 -5.55 -0.96
C TYR A 95 5.30 -4.40 -0.04
N GLU A 96 4.17 -4.54 0.63
CA GLU A 96 3.59 -3.49 1.46
C GLU A 96 4.49 -3.20 2.67
N GLU A 97 5.02 -4.25 3.31
CA GLU A 97 5.91 -4.12 4.47
C GLU A 97 7.24 -3.45 4.09
N LEU A 98 7.81 -3.77 2.92
CA LEU A 98 9.01 -3.10 2.41
C LEU A 98 8.75 -1.62 2.08
N MET A 99 7.62 -1.31 1.47
CA MET A 99 7.29 0.06 1.11
C MET A 99 6.97 0.90 2.36
N ASN A 100 6.31 0.31 3.37
CA ASN A 100 6.13 0.92 4.68
C ASN A 100 7.47 1.16 5.39
N LEU A 101 8.39 0.21 5.34
CA LEU A 101 9.73 0.37 5.91
C LEU A 101 10.50 1.52 5.24
N ARG A 102 10.42 1.64 3.90
CA ARG A 102 10.99 2.78 3.16
C ARG A 102 10.35 4.10 3.59
N PHE A 103 9.02 4.14 3.70
CA PHE A 103 8.31 5.34 4.11
C PHE A 103 8.76 5.80 5.51
N ARG A 104 8.84 4.89 6.47
CA ARG A 104 9.37 5.20 7.81
C ARG A 104 10.81 5.72 7.76
N ALA A 105 11.65 5.19 6.86
CA ALA A 105 13.03 5.65 6.69
C ALA A 105 13.09 7.10 6.18
N LEU A 106 12.23 7.44 5.22
CA LEU A 106 12.12 8.80 4.69
C LEU A 106 11.60 9.78 5.74
N CYS A 107 10.55 9.41 6.49
CA CYS A 107 10.04 10.22 7.59
C CYS A 107 11.11 10.47 8.65
N TYR A 108 11.88 9.44 9.05
CA TYR A 108 12.99 9.60 9.99
C TYR A 108 14.03 10.63 9.51
N LEU A 109 14.46 10.54 8.25
CA LEU A 109 15.43 11.49 7.68
C LEU A 109 14.86 12.91 7.58
N ALA A 110 13.60 13.07 7.20
CA ALA A 110 12.98 14.37 7.01
C ALA A 110 12.58 15.06 8.32
N GLU A 111 12.03 14.32 9.29
CA GLU A 111 11.43 14.88 10.50
C GLU A 111 12.38 14.86 11.70
N GLU A 112 13.16 13.78 11.90
CA GLU A 112 14.06 13.66 13.06
C GLU A 112 15.45 14.24 12.77
N ILE A 113 16.03 13.91 11.61
CA ILE A 113 17.35 14.44 11.21
C ILE A 113 17.21 15.84 10.59
N GLY A 114 16.12 16.10 9.84
CA GLY A 114 15.89 17.39 9.19
C GLY A 114 16.63 17.55 7.85
N GLU A 115 16.94 16.45 7.17
CA GLU A 115 17.65 16.44 5.88
C GLU A 115 16.72 16.59 4.68
N ASP A 116 17.25 17.11 3.57
CA ASP A 116 16.53 17.10 2.29
C ASP A 116 16.52 15.68 1.68
N ILE A 117 15.32 15.10 1.63
CA ILE A 117 15.06 13.76 1.09
C ILE A 117 14.75 13.75 -0.42
N SER A 118 14.78 14.90 -1.11
CA SER A 118 14.47 15.03 -2.54
C SER A 118 15.26 14.06 -3.43
N GLN A 119 16.50 13.74 -3.04
CA GLN A 119 17.37 12.76 -3.69
C GLN A 119 16.80 11.32 -3.73
N TYR A 120 15.78 11.02 -2.92
CA TYR A 120 15.14 9.71 -2.85
C TYR A 120 13.77 9.66 -3.55
N CYS A 121 13.26 10.76 -4.10
CA CYS A 121 11.93 10.83 -4.71
C CYS A 121 11.95 10.45 -6.20
#